data_AF-A0A9L0IS68-F1
#
_entry.id   AF-A0A9L0IS68-F1
#
_cell.length_a   1.000
_cell.length_b   1.000
_cell.length_c   1.000
_cell.angle_alpha   90.00
_cell.angle_beta   90.00
_cell.angle_gamma   90.00
#
_symmetry.space_group_name_H-M   'P 1'
#
loop_
_entity.id
_entity.type
_entity.pdbx_description
1 polymer ?
#
loop_
_entity_poly.entity_id
_entity_poly.type
_entity_poly.pdbx_seq_one_letter_code
_entity_poly.pdbx_strand_id
1 'polypeptide(L)'
;MASTFTVNKEKKTPAGDEKRGLAMSGSRTPESALDVGGDSFTSSREEDAADGIQHSHRMLSFSDALLSIIATVMILPVTHTEISPGQPFDKGVQKLLATRIAVYLMTFLIVTVAWAAHTRLFQVVAKIDDTLALLNLACMMTITFLPFTFSLMVTFPEVPLGIFLFCVCVITIGAVQALIVVYAFHFPHLLNPQIEHCAHRALYRQHILGIILRGPALCFAAAGFSLFFYPASYLLMAMVIFLPYFSKAASWCRGRLVGPPELPAPSVEFFTFDLHEPLSKERVEAFSDGVYAIVATLLILDICEDNVPDAKDVREKFQGSLVAALSVYGPHFLAYFGSFATVGLLWFAHHSLFLHIRKATQSMGLLNTLSLAFVGGLPLAYQQTSAFAQQPRDELESVRVSCAIIFFASIFQFAIWTTALLHERETLQPSARFGGREHAFMFAKLALYPCASLLAFASTCFLSRFSTAIFHLMQIAVPFAFLLLRLLVRLALAVLQALRGLRLPEPGGEDDSRAPLLPAAC
;
A
#
# COMPACT_ATOMS: atom_id res chain seq x y z
N MET A 1 -14.69 -41.29 3.84
CA MET A 1 -15.58 -42.39 4.30
C MET A 1 -16.42 -41.83 5.45
N ALA A 2 -17.74 -41.89 5.30
CA ALA A 2 -18.71 -41.19 6.15
C ALA A 2 -18.79 -41.76 7.57
N SER A 3 -19.04 -40.89 8.55
CA SER A 3 -19.54 -41.26 9.87
C SER A 3 -20.43 -40.13 10.41
N THR A 4 -21.71 -40.47 10.53
CA THR A 4 -22.82 -39.65 11.03
C THR A 4 -22.78 -39.65 12.56
N PHE A 5 -22.88 -38.48 13.20
CA PHE A 5 -23.21 -38.37 14.62
C PHE A 5 -24.24 -37.26 14.86
N THR A 6 -25.38 -37.68 15.35
CA THR A 6 -26.54 -36.92 15.83
C THR A 6 -26.26 -36.24 17.18
N VAL A 7 -26.76 -35.02 17.40
CA VAL A 7 -26.82 -34.37 18.73
C VAL A 7 -28.23 -33.82 19.00
N ASN A 8 -28.69 -34.10 20.22
CA ASN A 8 -30.01 -33.89 20.81
C ASN A 8 -30.51 -32.44 20.86
N LYS A 9 -31.82 -32.27 20.70
CA LYS A 9 -32.60 -31.09 21.10
C LYS A 9 -33.15 -31.29 22.52
N GLU A 10 -32.76 -30.43 23.45
CA GLU A 10 -33.43 -30.30 24.75
C GLU A 10 -34.53 -29.24 24.72
N LYS A 11 -35.64 -29.59 25.36
CA LYS A 11 -36.92 -28.88 25.44
C LYS A 11 -37.06 -28.38 26.89
N LYS A 12 -37.38 -27.11 27.11
CA LYS A 12 -37.80 -26.62 28.44
C LYS A 12 -38.84 -25.51 28.34
N THR A 13 -40.03 -25.82 28.83
CA THR A 13 -41.09 -24.91 29.30
C THR A 13 -41.39 -25.28 30.76
N PRO A 14 -41.83 -24.30 31.59
CA PRO A 14 -43.22 -24.31 32.10
C PRO A 14 -43.83 -22.87 32.10
N ALA A 15 -45.10 -22.64 31.74
CA ALA A 15 -46.34 -22.66 32.57
C ALA A 15 -46.17 -21.96 33.94
N GLY A 16 -46.97 -20.98 34.40
CA GLY A 16 -48.18 -20.25 33.97
C GLY A 16 -48.74 -19.51 35.22
N ASP A 17 -49.45 -18.39 35.09
CA ASP A 17 -50.59 -18.06 35.98
C ASP A 17 -51.42 -16.85 35.50
N GLU A 18 -52.74 -16.96 35.60
CA GLU A 18 -53.75 -15.95 35.29
C GLU A 18 -53.96 -14.99 36.47
N LYS A 19 -54.28 -13.71 36.21
CA LYS A 19 -55.30 -12.99 36.98
C LYS A 19 -55.86 -11.75 36.26
N ARG A 20 -57.19 -11.70 36.28
CA ARG A 20 -58.14 -10.73 35.72
C ARG A 20 -58.35 -9.55 36.69
N GLY A 21 -58.58 -8.34 36.18
CA GLY A 21 -59.07 -7.19 36.97
C GLY A 21 -59.49 -6.00 36.10
N LEU A 22 -60.77 -5.63 36.17
CA LEU A 22 -61.47 -4.58 35.41
C LEU A 22 -61.86 -3.42 36.36
N ALA A 23 -61.69 -2.15 35.96
CA ALA A 23 -62.45 -0.94 36.41
C ALA A 23 -61.95 0.29 35.60
N MET A 24 -62.71 0.90 34.67
CA MET A 24 -63.80 1.91 34.79
C MET A 24 -63.38 3.39 35.05
N SER A 25 -63.42 4.19 33.96
CA SER A 25 -64.09 5.51 33.76
C SER A 25 -63.67 6.83 34.46
N GLY A 26 -63.48 7.89 33.63
CA GLY A 26 -63.68 9.34 33.89
C GLY A 26 -62.40 10.11 34.30
N SER A 27 -61.96 11.24 33.71
CA SER A 27 -62.67 12.44 33.22
C SER A 27 -61.86 13.26 32.19
N ARG A 28 -62.55 14.12 31.42
CA ARG A 28 -62.08 14.93 30.27
C ARG A 28 -61.55 16.34 30.63
N THR A 29 -60.51 16.78 29.88
CA THR A 29 -60.20 18.12 29.28
C THR A 29 -59.81 19.34 30.17
N PRO A 30 -59.20 20.42 29.61
CA PRO A 30 -58.15 20.52 28.56
C PRO A 30 -57.06 21.60 28.86
N GLU A 31 -55.85 21.51 28.30
CA GLU A 31 -54.93 22.67 28.12
C GLU A 31 -53.92 22.36 26.99
N SER A 32 -54.13 22.90 25.78
CA SER A 32 -53.37 24.03 25.20
C SER A 32 -51.87 23.74 25.05
N ALA A 33 -51.45 23.03 24.00
CA ALA A 33 -50.90 23.60 22.76
C ALA A 33 -49.53 24.30 22.92
N LEU A 34 -48.46 23.59 22.53
CA LEU A 34 -47.37 24.02 21.61
C LEU A 34 -46.19 23.06 21.74
N ASP A 35 -46.01 22.17 20.77
CA ASP A 35 -44.70 21.87 20.15
C ASP A 35 -44.90 20.84 19.02
N VAL A 36 -44.96 21.34 17.79
CA VAL A 36 -44.82 20.55 16.56
C VAL A 36 -43.37 20.69 16.14
N GLY A 37 -42.62 19.59 16.19
CA GLY A 37 -41.23 19.56 15.76
C GLY A 37 -40.52 18.28 16.18
N GLY A 38 -40.99 17.12 15.69
CA GLY A 38 -40.35 15.85 15.94
C GLY A 38 -40.70 14.82 14.86
N ASP A 39 -39.64 14.25 14.29
CA ASP A 39 -39.60 12.98 13.55
C ASP A 39 -40.01 12.98 12.06
N SER A 40 -39.07 13.42 11.22
CA SER A 40 -38.96 13.01 9.81
C SER A 40 -37.63 12.30 9.51
N PHE A 41 -37.02 11.62 10.50
CA PHE A 41 -35.70 10.99 10.34
C PHE A 41 -35.70 9.45 10.33
N THR A 42 -36.87 8.82 10.42
CA THR A 42 -36.98 7.36 10.52
C THR A 42 -37.57 6.66 9.29
N SER A 43 -38.07 7.37 8.26
CA SER A 43 -38.62 6.71 7.07
C SER A 43 -37.60 6.48 5.93
N SER A 44 -36.42 7.08 5.97
CA SER A 44 -35.41 6.95 4.89
C SER A 44 -34.47 5.76 5.05
N ARG A 45 -34.55 5.02 6.16
CA ARG A 45 -33.69 3.84 6.41
C ARG A 45 -34.37 2.50 6.16
N GLU A 46 -35.69 2.46 6.11
CA GLU A 46 -36.44 1.22 5.89
C GLU A 46 -36.83 0.98 4.43
N GLU A 47 -36.86 2.01 3.58
CA GLU A 47 -37.14 1.85 2.14
C GLU A 47 -35.95 1.32 1.33
N ASP A 48 -34.70 1.56 1.77
CA ASP A 48 -33.48 1.05 1.10
C ASP A 48 -33.22 -0.45 1.34
N ALA A 49 -33.94 -1.10 2.26
CA ALA A 49 -33.76 -2.52 2.57
C ALA A 49 -34.60 -3.46 1.66
N ALA A 50 -35.47 -2.91 0.82
CA ALA A 50 -36.35 -3.67 -0.07
C ALA A 50 -35.74 -3.95 -1.46
N ASP A 51 -34.63 -3.29 -1.80
CA ASP A 51 -33.89 -3.49 -3.05
C ASP A 51 -32.51 -4.04 -2.66
N GLY A 52 -32.02 -5.10 -3.32
CA GLY A 52 -30.79 -5.85 -2.95
C GLY A 52 -29.46 -5.09 -3.08
N ILE A 53 -29.47 -3.78 -2.87
CA ILE A 53 -28.37 -2.83 -3.06
C ILE A 53 -27.50 -2.82 -1.81
N GLN A 54 -26.35 -3.50 -1.87
CA GLN A 54 -25.41 -3.57 -0.75
C GLN A 54 -24.33 -2.46 -0.85
N HIS A 55 -23.87 -1.98 0.31
CA HIS A 55 -22.71 -1.10 0.37
C HIS A 55 -21.43 -1.82 -0.11
N SER A 56 -20.75 -1.21 -1.08
CA SER A 56 -19.56 -1.78 -1.75
C SER A 56 -18.34 -1.98 -0.85
N HIS A 57 -18.29 -1.27 0.29
CA HIS A 57 -17.10 -1.15 1.14
C HIS A 57 -16.46 -2.50 1.50
N ARG A 58 -17.24 -3.46 2.03
CA ARG A 58 -16.71 -4.76 2.47
C ARG A 58 -16.09 -5.56 1.32
N MET A 59 -16.73 -5.54 0.15
CA MET A 59 -16.22 -6.23 -1.03
C MET A 59 -14.91 -5.60 -1.51
N LEU A 60 -14.82 -4.27 -1.49
CA LEU A 60 -13.61 -3.55 -1.88
C LEU A 60 -12.46 -3.79 -0.90
N SER A 61 -12.73 -3.78 0.41
CA SER A 61 -11.72 -4.14 1.42
C SER A 61 -11.22 -5.58 1.24
N PHE A 62 -12.10 -6.52 0.90
CA PHE A 62 -11.70 -7.90 0.59
C PHE A 62 -10.79 -7.96 -0.66
N SER A 63 -11.16 -7.26 -1.74
CA SER A 63 -10.33 -7.19 -2.94
C SER A 63 -8.96 -6.55 -2.65
N ASP A 64 -8.89 -5.48 -1.85
CA ASP A 64 -7.63 -4.82 -1.50
C ASP A 64 -6.72 -5.72 -0.65
N ALA A 65 -7.29 -6.43 0.31
CA ALA A 65 -6.56 -7.42 1.11
C ALA A 65 -6.01 -8.55 0.23
N LEU A 66 -6.83 -9.12 -0.64
CA LEU A 66 -6.40 -10.20 -1.52
C LEU A 66 -5.31 -9.74 -2.51
N LEU A 67 -5.46 -8.56 -3.10
CA LEU A 67 -4.49 -8.01 -4.06
C LEU A 67 -3.15 -7.66 -3.41
N SER A 68 -3.16 -7.10 -2.20
CA SER A 68 -1.93 -6.82 -1.44
C SER A 68 -1.20 -8.10 -1.04
N ILE A 69 -1.93 -9.15 -0.64
CA ILE A 69 -1.34 -10.48 -0.39
C ILE A 69 -0.68 -11.01 -1.65
N ILE A 70 -1.41 -11.06 -2.77
CA ILE A 70 -0.91 -11.57 -4.04
C ILE A 70 0.31 -10.79 -4.55
N ALA A 71 0.31 -9.46 -4.44
CA ALA A 71 1.47 -8.66 -4.82
C ALA A 71 2.70 -8.99 -3.96
N THR A 72 2.51 -9.18 -2.66
CA THR A 72 3.62 -9.36 -1.70
C THR A 72 4.22 -10.76 -1.77
N VAL A 73 3.41 -11.82 -1.92
CA VAL A 73 3.93 -13.21 -1.99
C VAL A 73 4.79 -13.50 -3.22
N MET A 74 4.80 -12.60 -4.23
CA MET A 74 5.73 -12.68 -5.37
C MET A 74 7.20 -12.60 -4.97
N ILE A 75 7.50 -12.19 -3.72
CA ILE A 75 8.87 -12.20 -3.20
C ILE A 75 9.36 -13.62 -2.89
N LEU A 76 8.47 -14.60 -2.67
CA LEU A 76 8.83 -15.95 -2.25
C LEU A 76 9.79 -16.69 -3.20
N PRO A 77 9.58 -16.66 -4.54
CA PRO A 77 10.54 -17.27 -5.47
C PRO A 77 11.94 -16.61 -5.42
N VAL A 78 12.04 -15.36 -4.95
CA VAL A 78 13.31 -14.65 -4.78
C VAL A 78 13.99 -15.07 -3.48
N THR A 79 13.25 -15.18 -2.38
CA THR A 79 13.77 -15.61 -1.07
C THR A 79 14.21 -17.07 -1.08
N HIS A 80 13.52 -17.95 -1.81
CA HIS A 80 13.87 -19.38 -1.93
C HIS A 80 15.03 -19.64 -2.91
N THR A 81 15.80 -18.62 -3.29
CA THR A 81 16.95 -18.81 -4.17
C THR A 81 18.10 -19.40 -3.35
N GLU A 82 18.20 -20.73 -3.31
CA GLU A 82 19.30 -21.43 -2.64
C GLU A 82 20.65 -21.09 -3.30
N ILE A 83 21.50 -20.37 -2.59
CA ILE A 83 22.92 -20.19 -2.95
C ILE A 83 23.68 -21.28 -2.18
N SER A 84 24.06 -22.36 -2.87
CA SER A 84 24.82 -23.44 -2.25
C SER A 84 26.14 -22.93 -1.64
N PRO A 85 26.48 -23.29 -0.38
CA PRO A 85 27.57 -22.70 0.40
C PRO A 85 29.01 -23.01 -0.07
N GLY A 86 29.19 -23.45 -1.31
CA GLY A 86 30.50 -23.79 -1.90
C GLY A 86 30.72 -23.28 -3.33
N GLN A 87 29.73 -22.63 -3.95
CA GLN A 87 29.97 -21.91 -5.20
C GLN A 87 30.51 -20.51 -4.86
N PRO A 88 31.62 -20.07 -5.47
CA PRO A 88 32.02 -18.67 -5.35
C PRO A 88 30.86 -17.79 -5.80
N PHE A 89 30.69 -16.62 -5.15
CA PHE A 89 29.78 -15.55 -5.60
C PHE A 89 30.21 -15.07 -6.98
N ASP A 90 29.90 -15.86 -8.00
CA ASP A 90 30.32 -15.64 -9.37
C ASP A 90 29.35 -14.67 -10.03
N LYS A 91 29.80 -13.99 -11.09
CA LYS A 91 28.99 -12.99 -11.81
C LYS A 91 27.64 -13.55 -12.30
N GLY A 92 27.56 -14.86 -12.50
CA GLY A 92 26.34 -15.58 -12.86
C GLY A 92 25.27 -15.55 -11.76
N VAL A 93 25.63 -15.81 -10.50
CA VAL A 93 24.70 -15.84 -9.36
C VAL A 93 24.16 -14.43 -9.07
N GLN A 94 25.02 -13.42 -9.12
CA GLN A 94 24.61 -12.02 -8.97
C GLN A 94 23.64 -11.59 -10.07
N LYS A 95 23.92 -11.96 -11.33
CA LYS A 95 23.04 -11.66 -12.45
C LYS A 95 21.68 -12.37 -12.30
N LEU A 96 21.67 -13.62 -11.83
CA LEU A 96 20.45 -14.38 -11.59
C LEU A 96 19.59 -13.74 -10.49
N LEU A 97 20.18 -13.40 -9.35
CA LEU A 97 19.49 -12.75 -8.25
C LEU A 97 18.93 -11.38 -8.66
N ALA A 98 19.73 -10.56 -9.36
CA ALA A 98 19.28 -9.28 -9.90
C ALA A 98 18.12 -9.45 -10.88
N THR A 99 18.15 -10.48 -11.72
CA THR A 99 17.05 -10.81 -12.64
C THR A 99 15.79 -11.19 -11.87
N ARG A 100 15.89 -12.05 -10.85
CA ARG A 100 14.75 -12.44 -10.00
C ARG A 100 14.14 -11.24 -9.27
N ILE A 101 14.96 -10.35 -8.72
CA ILE A 101 14.50 -9.11 -8.06
C ILE A 101 13.79 -8.19 -9.07
N ALA A 102 14.35 -7.99 -10.27
CA ALA A 102 13.73 -7.16 -11.30
C ALA A 102 12.37 -7.72 -11.73
N VAL A 103 12.29 -9.04 -11.85
CA VAL A 103 11.09 -9.78 -12.25
C VAL A 103 10.03 -9.74 -11.13
N TYR A 104 10.43 -9.77 -9.86
CA TYR A 104 9.58 -9.47 -8.69
C TYR A 104 9.01 -8.04 -8.75
N LEU A 105 9.87 -7.03 -8.92
CA LEU A 105 9.43 -5.63 -8.98
C LEU A 105 8.43 -5.41 -10.12
N MET A 106 8.71 -5.99 -11.29
CA MET A 106 7.82 -5.91 -12.45
C MET A 106 6.44 -6.51 -12.15
N THR A 107 6.38 -7.67 -11.49
CA THR A 107 5.08 -8.30 -11.18
C THR A 107 4.32 -7.60 -10.07
N PHE A 108 5.00 -7.13 -9.04
CA PHE A 108 4.39 -6.28 -8.02
C PHE A 108 3.72 -5.06 -8.67
N LEU A 109 4.42 -4.41 -9.62
CA LEU A 109 3.88 -3.26 -10.36
C LEU A 109 2.68 -3.64 -11.23
N ILE A 110 2.71 -4.78 -11.93
CA ILE A 110 1.58 -5.23 -12.76
C ILE A 110 0.33 -5.48 -11.89
N VAL A 111 0.47 -6.17 -10.75
CA VAL A 111 -0.65 -6.39 -9.82
C VAL A 111 -1.17 -5.06 -9.29
N THR A 112 -0.29 -4.11 -8.98
CA THR A 112 -0.72 -2.78 -8.51
C THR A 112 -1.42 -1.97 -9.60
N VAL A 113 -1.03 -2.10 -10.87
CA VAL A 113 -1.76 -1.50 -12.01
C VAL A 113 -3.15 -2.12 -12.14
N ALA A 114 -3.27 -3.44 -12.00
CA ALA A 114 -4.56 -4.12 -12.02
C ALA A 114 -5.45 -3.68 -10.84
N TRP A 115 -4.88 -3.52 -9.64
CA TRP A 115 -5.55 -2.95 -8.48
C TRP A 115 -6.00 -1.50 -8.73
N ALA A 116 -5.15 -0.66 -9.31
CA ALA A 116 -5.50 0.71 -9.64
C ALA A 116 -6.66 0.77 -10.66
N ALA A 117 -6.64 -0.08 -11.70
CA ALA A 117 -7.75 -0.21 -12.65
C ALA A 117 -9.05 -0.66 -11.94
N HIS A 118 -8.94 -1.62 -11.03
CA HIS A 118 -10.06 -2.10 -10.22
C HIS A 118 -10.62 -1.00 -9.28
N THR A 119 -9.76 -0.20 -8.64
CA THR A 119 -10.23 0.93 -7.82
C THR A 119 -11.02 1.94 -8.63
N ARG A 120 -10.53 2.29 -9.83
CA ARG A 120 -11.19 3.23 -10.75
C ARG A 120 -12.53 2.69 -11.25
N LEU A 121 -12.60 1.40 -11.57
CA LEU A 121 -13.84 0.74 -11.97
C LEU A 121 -14.92 0.86 -10.89
N PHE A 122 -14.56 0.60 -9.63
CA PHE A 122 -15.50 0.67 -8.50
C PHE A 122 -15.69 2.08 -7.91
N GLN A 123 -15.05 3.10 -8.45
CA GLN A 123 -15.44 4.50 -8.24
C GLN A 123 -16.63 4.89 -9.13
N VAL A 124 -16.78 4.23 -10.29
CA VAL A 124 -17.94 4.39 -11.20
C VAL A 124 -19.12 3.55 -10.74
N VAL A 125 -18.85 2.31 -10.32
CA VAL A 125 -19.85 1.39 -9.77
C VAL A 125 -20.04 1.68 -8.29
N ALA A 126 -21.01 2.54 -7.95
CA ALA A 126 -21.24 2.97 -6.58
C ALA A 126 -21.97 1.93 -5.73
N LYS A 127 -22.88 1.19 -6.36
CA LYS A 127 -23.77 0.20 -5.74
C LYS A 127 -23.48 -1.20 -6.29
N ILE A 128 -23.63 -2.22 -5.45
CA ILE A 128 -23.30 -3.61 -5.80
C ILE A 128 -24.53 -4.50 -5.63
N ASP A 129 -24.72 -5.38 -6.61
CA ASP A 129 -25.66 -6.51 -6.57
C ASP A 129 -24.88 -7.85 -6.53
N ASP A 130 -25.61 -8.95 -6.35
CA ASP A 130 -24.99 -10.29 -6.23
C ASP A 130 -24.22 -10.69 -7.50
N THR A 131 -24.70 -10.30 -8.68
CA THR A 131 -24.05 -10.60 -9.96
C THR A 131 -22.69 -9.89 -10.07
N LEU A 132 -22.63 -8.59 -9.74
CA LEU A 132 -21.39 -7.83 -9.71
C LEU A 132 -20.42 -8.38 -8.67
N ALA A 133 -20.92 -8.82 -7.51
CA ALA A 133 -20.10 -9.45 -6.49
C ALA A 133 -19.47 -10.77 -6.99
N LEU A 134 -20.23 -11.61 -7.70
CA LEU A 134 -19.74 -12.84 -8.32
C LEU A 134 -18.73 -12.56 -9.45
N LEU A 135 -18.98 -11.54 -10.28
CA LEU A 135 -18.02 -11.12 -11.32
C LEU A 135 -16.73 -10.57 -10.70
N ASN A 136 -16.82 -9.81 -9.62
CA ASN A 136 -15.65 -9.38 -8.85
C ASN A 136 -14.90 -10.59 -8.27
N LEU A 137 -15.61 -11.59 -7.71
CA LEU A 137 -14.98 -12.79 -7.20
C LEU A 137 -14.28 -13.59 -8.31
N ALA A 138 -14.87 -13.70 -9.50
CA ALA A 138 -14.23 -14.31 -10.67
C ALA A 138 -12.98 -13.54 -11.11
N CYS A 139 -13.02 -12.21 -11.06
CA CYS A 139 -11.86 -11.35 -11.30
C CYS A 139 -10.75 -11.63 -10.28
N MET A 140 -11.07 -11.65 -8.97
CA MET A 140 -10.12 -11.96 -7.90
C MET A 140 -9.52 -13.36 -8.06
N MET A 141 -10.34 -14.38 -8.35
CA MET A 141 -9.89 -15.75 -8.61
C MET A 141 -8.85 -15.79 -9.75
N THR A 142 -9.10 -15.06 -10.85
CA THR A 142 -8.16 -14.99 -11.97
C THR A 142 -6.85 -14.30 -11.55
N ILE A 143 -6.92 -13.23 -10.75
CA ILE A 143 -5.73 -12.52 -10.25
C ILE A 143 -4.90 -13.40 -9.30
N THR A 144 -5.54 -14.22 -8.46
CA THR A 144 -4.83 -15.16 -7.57
C THR A 144 -4.04 -16.25 -8.30
N PHE A 145 -4.24 -16.42 -9.61
CA PHE A 145 -3.47 -17.35 -10.44
C PHE A 145 -2.19 -16.73 -11.04
N LEU A 146 -2.03 -15.41 -10.97
CA LEU A 146 -0.81 -14.72 -11.40
C LEU A 146 0.49 -15.20 -10.70
N PRO A 147 0.53 -15.48 -9.38
CA PRO A 147 1.75 -15.98 -8.73
C PRO A 147 2.24 -17.31 -9.31
N PHE A 148 1.31 -18.19 -9.67
CA PHE A 148 1.64 -19.47 -10.28
C PHE A 148 2.25 -19.29 -11.68
N THR A 149 1.61 -18.48 -12.53
CA THR A 149 2.13 -18.21 -13.88
C THR A 149 3.48 -17.50 -13.84
N PHE A 150 3.67 -16.62 -12.85
CA PHE A 150 4.95 -15.98 -12.57
C PHE A 150 6.04 -16.97 -12.15
N SER A 151 5.74 -17.85 -11.20
CA SER A 151 6.68 -18.89 -10.78
C SER A 151 7.11 -19.75 -11.96
N LEU A 152 6.18 -20.10 -12.85
CA LEU A 152 6.48 -20.85 -14.08
C LEU A 152 7.42 -20.07 -15.02
N MET A 153 7.18 -18.76 -15.17
CA MET A 153 8.01 -17.86 -15.98
C MET A 153 9.44 -17.69 -15.42
N VAL A 154 9.60 -17.64 -14.10
CA VAL A 154 10.92 -17.53 -13.44
C VAL A 154 11.70 -18.84 -13.48
N THR A 155 11.03 -19.97 -13.29
CA THR A 155 11.67 -21.29 -13.29
C THR A 155 12.06 -21.74 -14.70
N PHE A 156 11.25 -21.42 -15.71
CA PHE A 156 11.49 -21.81 -17.11
C PHE A 156 11.47 -20.59 -18.05
N PRO A 157 12.44 -19.67 -17.95
CA PRO A 157 12.43 -18.41 -18.71
C PRO A 157 12.54 -18.61 -20.23
N GLU A 158 13.19 -19.70 -20.66
CA GLU A 158 13.35 -20.05 -22.08
C GLU A 158 12.10 -20.73 -22.67
N VAL A 159 11.16 -21.19 -21.83
CA VAL A 159 9.95 -21.87 -22.28
C VAL A 159 8.82 -20.85 -22.39
N PRO A 160 8.22 -20.64 -23.58
CA PRO A 160 7.24 -19.59 -23.80
C PRO A 160 5.91 -19.80 -23.05
N LEU A 161 5.68 -20.99 -22.49
CA LEU A 161 4.45 -21.35 -21.79
C LEU A 161 4.16 -20.43 -20.59
N GLY A 162 5.18 -20.06 -19.81
CA GLY A 162 5.01 -19.19 -18.64
C GLY A 162 4.45 -17.82 -19.00
N ILE A 163 5.07 -17.18 -20.01
CA ILE A 163 4.64 -15.87 -20.52
C ILE A 163 3.26 -15.96 -21.17
N PHE A 164 3.01 -17.00 -21.98
CA PHE A 164 1.72 -17.22 -22.62
C PHE A 164 0.59 -17.32 -21.57
N LEU A 165 0.75 -18.16 -20.54
CA LEU A 165 -0.25 -18.31 -19.47
C LEU A 165 -0.44 -17.01 -18.68
N PHE A 166 0.64 -16.28 -18.41
CA PHE A 166 0.57 -14.98 -17.76
C PHE A 166 -0.27 -13.98 -18.59
N CYS A 167 -0.02 -13.89 -19.90
CA CYS A 167 -0.79 -13.03 -20.79
C CYS A 167 -2.26 -13.44 -20.85
N VAL A 168 -2.57 -14.75 -20.92
CA VAL A 168 -3.94 -15.26 -20.89
C VAL A 168 -4.66 -14.82 -19.62
N CYS A 169 -4.00 -14.90 -18.45
CA CYS A 169 -4.60 -14.44 -17.19
C CYS A 169 -4.94 -12.94 -17.24
N VAL A 170 -4.03 -12.09 -17.73
CA VAL A 170 -4.28 -10.65 -17.84
C VAL A 170 -5.41 -10.34 -18.82
N ILE A 171 -5.52 -11.09 -19.92
CA ILE A 171 -6.62 -10.95 -20.88
C ILE A 171 -7.94 -11.34 -20.23
N THR A 172 -7.98 -12.45 -19.48
CA THR A 172 -9.17 -12.90 -18.75
C THR A 172 -9.59 -11.87 -17.69
N ILE A 173 -8.65 -11.30 -16.94
CA ILE A 173 -8.93 -10.21 -15.98
C ILE A 173 -9.58 -9.03 -16.70
N GLY A 174 -9.00 -8.59 -17.81
CA GLY A 174 -9.54 -7.50 -18.63
C GLY A 174 -10.94 -7.79 -19.17
N ALA A 175 -11.19 -9.02 -19.63
CA ALA A 175 -12.50 -9.44 -20.12
C ALA A 175 -13.57 -9.45 -19.02
N VAL A 176 -13.24 -9.91 -17.81
CA VAL A 176 -14.15 -9.88 -16.66
C VAL A 176 -14.43 -8.44 -16.23
N GLN A 177 -13.40 -7.58 -16.16
CA GLN A 177 -13.59 -6.15 -15.87
C GLN A 177 -14.44 -5.44 -16.93
N ALA A 178 -14.25 -5.77 -18.20
CA ALA A 178 -15.09 -5.27 -19.30
C ALA A 178 -16.55 -5.71 -19.16
N LEU A 179 -16.79 -6.96 -18.76
CA LEU A 179 -18.13 -7.49 -18.50
C LEU A 179 -18.79 -6.75 -17.33
N ILE A 180 -18.06 -6.45 -16.26
CA ILE A 180 -18.53 -5.62 -15.14
C ILE A 180 -18.98 -4.24 -15.63
N VAL A 181 -18.19 -3.58 -16.49
CA VAL A 181 -18.57 -2.29 -17.08
C VAL A 181 -19.84 -2.42 -17.91
N VAL A 182 -19.90 -3.39 -18.83
CA VAL A 182 -21.07 -3.56 -19.70
C VAL A 182 -22.32 -3.82 -18.87
N TYR A 183 -22.23 -4.63 -17.82
CA TYR A 183 -23.32 -4.92 -16.89
C TYR A 183 -23.76 -3.68 -16.11
N ALA A 184 -22.82 -2.96 -15.49
CA ALA A 184 -23.12 -1.75 -14.72
C ALA A 184 -23.77 -0.64 -15.59
N PHE A 185 -23.37 -0.52 -16.86
CA PHE A 185 -24.00 0.42 -17.79
C PHE A 185 -25.34 -0.06 -18.36
N HIS A 186 -25.64 -1.36 -18.26
CA HIS A 186 -26.96 -1.90 -18.60
C HIS A 186 -27.99 -1.57 -17.52
N PHE A 187 -27.57 -1.49 -16.25
CA PHE A 187 -28.40 -1.16 -15.09
C PHE A 187 -27.99 0.19 -14.46
N PRO A 188 -28.56 1.33 -14.92
CA PRO A 188 -28.09 2.66 -14.52
C PRO A 188 -28.13 2.96 -13.03
N HIS A 189 -29.04 2.31 -12.28
CA HIS A 189 -29.17 2.48 -10.83
C HIS A 189 -27.95 1.99 -10.03
N LEU A 190 -27.05 1.19 -10.64
CA LEU A 190 -25.81 0.71 -10.02
C LEU A 190 -24.65 1.72 -10.11
N LEU A 191 -24.77 2.69 -11.02
CA LEU A 191 -23.74 3.69 -11.29
C LEU A 191 -23.74 4.80 -10.24
N ASN A 192 -22.63 5.52 -10.16
CA ASN A 192 -22.55 6.74 -9.38
C ASN A 192 -23.60 7.77 -9.88
N PRO A 193 -24.36 8.44 -8.99
CA PRO A 193 -25.40 9.41 -9.34
C PRO A 193 -24.95 10.49 -10.33
N GLN A 194 -23.67 10.90 -10.26
CA GLN A 194 -23.09 11.89 -11.17
C GLN A 194 -23.05 11.41 -12.63
N ILE A 195 -22.81 10.12 -12.83
CA ILE A 195 -22.71 9.48 -14.15
C ILE A 195 -24.09 9.03 -14.64
N GLU A 196 -24.98 8.64 -13.72
CA GLU A 196 -26.35 8.23 -14.02
C GLU A 196 -27.14 9.33 -14.76
N HIS A 197 -27.01 10.58 -14.30
CA HIS A 197 -27.76 11.73 -14.84
C HIS A 197 -27.12 12.36 -16.09
N CYS A 198 -25.98 11.85 -16.55
CA CYS A 198 -25.27 12.41 -17.70
C CYS A 198 -25.96 12.04 -19.04
N ALA A 199 -26.06 13.01 -19.96
CA ALA A 199 -26.68 12.83 -21.28
C ALA A 199 -25.86 11.92 -22.23
N HIS A 200 -24.56 11.76 -22.01
CA HIS A 200 -23.62 11.08 -22.92
C HIS A 200 -23.12 9.72 -22.41
N ARG A 201 -23.99 8.91 -21.79
CA ARG A 201 -23.64 7.61 -21.19
C ARG A 201 -22.91 6.63 -22.13
N ALA A 202 -23.30 6.60 -23.41
CA ALA A 202 -22.67 5.71 -24.40
C ALA A 202 -21.20 6.07 -24.67
N LEU A 203 -20.86 7.36 -24.67
CA LEU A 203 -19.47 7.82 -24.83
C LEU A 203 -18.63 7.47 -23.60
N TYR A 204 -19.17 7.65 -22.39
CA TYR A 204 -18.51 7.22 -21.15
C TYR A 204 -18.22 5.71 -21.15
N ARG A 205 -19.21 4.89 -21.53
CA ARG A 205 -19.04 3.44 -21.64
C ARG A 205 -17.91 3.07 -22.60
N GLN A 206 -17.87 3.66 -23.80
CA GLN A 206 -16.83 3.40 -24.79
C GLN A 206 -15.44 3.85 -24.30
N HIS A 207 -15.37 4.98 -23.60
CA HIS A 207 -14.13 5.50 -23.05
C HIS A 207 -13.56 4.61 -21.94
N ILE A 208 -14.39 4.23 -20.96
CA ILE A 208 -14.01 3.31 -19.87
C ILE A 208 -13.54 1.97 -20.44
N LEU A 209 -14.33 1.39 -21.36
CA LEU A 209 -14.00 0.12 -22.00
C LEU A 209 -12.67 0.22 -22.75
N GLY A 210 -12.45 1.31 -23.49
CA GLY A 210 -11.20 1.57 -24.19
C GLY A 210 -9.99 1.63 -23.26
N ILE A 211 -10.12 2.20 -22.06
CA ILE A 211 -9.03 2.25 -21.07
C ILE A 211 -8.74 0.86 -20.50
N ILE A 212 -9.77 0.13 -20.08
CA ILE A 212 -9.62 -1.20 -19.46
C ILE A 212 -9.07 -2.21 -20.47
N LEU A 213 -9.50 -2.18 -21.74
CA LEU A 213 -9.06 -3.14 -22.76
C LEU A 213 -7.65 -2.86 -23.32
N ARG A 214 -7.05 -1.67 -23.11
CA ARG A 214 -5.72 -1.35 -23.66
C ARG A 214 -4.62 -2.28 -23.15
N GLY A 215 -4.56 -2.53 -21.84
CA GLY A 215 -3.59 -3.45 -21.24
C GLY A 215 -3.74 -4.88 -21.77
N PRO A 216 -4.94 -5.48 -21.69
CA PRO A 216 -5.27 -6.77 -22.29
C PRO A 216 -4.94 -6.88 -23.79
N ALA A 217 -5.15 -5.83 -24.58
CA ALA A 217 -4.81 -5.83 -26.00
C ALA A 217 -3.28 -5.90 -26.23
N LEU A 218 -2.49 -5.21 -25.41
CA LEU A 218 -1.03 -5.34 -25.44
C LEU A 218 -0.57 -6.72 -24.99
N CYS A 219 -1.22 -7.30 -23.96
CA CYS A 219 -0.95 -8.67 -23.52
C CYS A 219 -1.36 -9.71 -24.57
N PHE A 220 -2.41 -9.47 -25.35
CA PHE A 220 -2.80 -10.33 -26.47
C PHE A 220 -1.72 -10.32 -27.56
N ALA A 221 -1.19 -9.14 -27.90
CA ALA A 221 -0.04 -9.04 -28.79
C ALA A 221 1.18 -9.76 -28.20
N ALA A 222 1.47 -9.56 -26.90
CA ALA A 222 2.58 -10.20 -26.20
C ALA A 222 2.46 -11.74 -26.18
N ALA A 223 1.25 -12.28 -26.02
CA ALA A 223 0.97 -13.72 -26.09
C ALA A 223 1.29 -14.27 -27.49
N GLY A 224 0.90 -13.54 -28.54
CA GLY A 224 1.22 -13.89 -29.92
C GLY A 224 2.73 -13.91 -30.17
N PHE A 225 3.43 -12.84 -29.77
CA PHE A 225 4.89 -12.76 -29.90
C PHE A 225 5.64 -13.76 -29.03
N SER A 226 5.06 -14.22 -27.92
CA SER A 226 5.71 -15.20 -27.03
C SER A 226 6.08 -16.49 -27.75
N LEU A 227 5.35 -16.88 -28.80
CA LEU A 227 5.61 -18.11 -29.55
C LEU A 227 6.75 -17.97 -30.57
N PHE A 228 7.07 -16.74 -30.99
CA PHE A 228 8.05 -16.46 -32.05
C PHE A 228 9.32 -15.77 -31.53
N PHE A 229 9.19 -14.84 -30.58
CA PHE A 229 10.27 -14.00 -30.08
C PHE A 229 9.97 -13.51 -28.66
N TYR A 230 10.37 -14.31 -27.66
CA TYR A 230 10.10 -14.04 -26.24
C TYR A 230 10.64 -12.68 -25.72
N PRO A 231 11.78 -12.11 -26.19
CA PRO A 231 12.24 -10.82 -25.68
C PRO A 231 11.27 -9.67 -25.99
N ALA A 232 10.58 -9.69 -27.14
CA ALA A 232 9.56 -8.69 -27.44
C ALA A 232 8.33 -8.82 -26.53
N SER A 233 7.99 -10.03 -26.09
CA SER A 233 6.88 -10.24 -25.16
C SER A 233 7.14 -9.57 -23.82
N TYR A 234 8.36 -9.70 -23.27
CA TYR A 234 8.78 -8.97 -22.07
C TYR A 234 8.76 -7.46 -22.25
N LEU A 235 9.19 -6.95 -23.42
CA LEU A 235 9.15 -5.52 -23.71
C LEU A 235 7.70 -4.99 -23.75
N LEU A 236 6.79 -5.73 -24.38
CA LEU A 236 5.36 -5.37 -24.44
C LEU A 236 4.73 -5.40 -23.04
N MET A 237 5.10 -6.37 -22.21
CA MET A 237 4.62 -6.45 -20.83
C MET A 237 5.15 -5.30 -19.97
N ALA A 238 6.42 -4.92 -20.12
CA ALA A 238 6.96 -3.71 -19.50
C ALA A 238 6.23 -2.45 -19.97
N MET A 239 5.86 -2.37 -21.27
CA MET A 239 5.07 -1.26 -21.79
C MET A 239 3.70 -1.13 -21.12
N VAL A 240 3.05 -2.22 -20.69
CA VAL A 240 1.77 -2.14 -19.94
C VAL A 240 1.92 -1.33 -18.65
N ILE A 241 3.03 -1.48 -17.94
CA ILE A 241 3.33 -0.74 -16.71
C ILE A 241 3.50 0.75 -17.00
N PHE A 242 4.23 1.08 -18.07
CA PHE A 242 4.56 2.47 -18.40
C PHE A 242 3.52 3.18 -19.27
N LEU A 243 2.56 2.46 -19.85
CA LEU A 243 1.52 2.98 -20.75
C LEU A 243 0.76 4.20 -20.19
N PRO A 244 0.25 4.19 -18.95
CA PRO A 244 -0.45 5.37 -18.42
C PRO A 244 0.49 6.59 -18.34
N TYR A 245 1.77 6.38 -18.01
CA TYR A 245 2.76 7.46 -17.93
C TYR A 245 3.18 7.99 -19.31
N PHE A 246 3.40 7.10 -20.28
CA PHE A 246 3.73 7.48 -21.65
C PHE A 246 2.60 8.23 -22.34
N SER A 247 1.34 7.79 -22.16
CA SER A 247 0.19 8.50 -22.72
C SER A 247 0.10 9.95 -22.22
N LYS A 248 0.51 10.20 -20.97
CA LYS A 248 0.58 11.53 -20.39
C LYS A 248 1.77 12.34 -20.91
N ALA A 249 2.96 11.75 -20.96
CA ALA A 249 4.13 12.43 -21.52
C ALA A 249 3.87 12.84 -22.98
N ALA A 250 3.21 11.97 -23.76
CA ALA A 250 2.80 12.24 -25.12
C ALA A 250 1.73 13.33 -25.22
N SER A 251 0.73 13.36 -24.33
CA SER A 251 -0.30 14.42 -24.32
C SER A 251 0.27 15.77 -23.90
N TRP A 252 1.16 15.79 -22.91
CA TRP A 252 1.88 17.00 -22.48
C TRP A 252 2.80 17.54 -23.57
N CYS A 253 3.59 16.67 -24.22
CA CYS A 253 4.43 17.06 -25.35
C CYS A 253 3.58 17.58 -26.52
N ARG A 254 2.46 16.93 -26.83
CA ARG A 254 1.53 17.37 -27.89
C ARG A 254 0.93 18.75 -27.58
N GLY A 255 0.54 19.01 -26.33
CA GLY A 255 0.04 20.32 -25.89
C GLY A 255 1.10 21.43 -25.97
N ARG A 256 2.39 21.09 -25.78
CA ARG A 256 3.49 22.03 -26.00
C ARG A 256 3.82 22.28 -27.49
N LEU A 257 3.61 21.28 -28.34
CA LEU A 257 3.95 21.34 -29.78
C LEU A 257 2.84 21.91 -30.67
N VAL A 258 1.57 21.68 -30.33
CA VAL A 258 0.42 21.99 -31.21
C VAL A 258 -0.36 23.23 -30.76
N GLY A 259 0.03 23.89 -29.66
CA GLY A 259 -0.78 24.94 -29.05
C GLY A 259 -2.01 24.39 -28.31
N PRO A 260 -2.71 25.19 -27.50
CA PRO A 260 -3.90 24.72 -26.79
C PRO A 260 -4.92 24.23 -27.82
N PRO A 261 -5.46 23.00 -27.66
CA PRO A 261 -6.43 22.48 -28.61
C PRO A 261 -7.66 23.41 -28.62
N GLU A 262 -8.15 23.79 -29.81
CA GLU A 262 -9.51 24.32 -29.96
C GLU A 262 -10.47 23.33 -29.28
N LEU A 263 -11.30 23.85 -28.37
CA LEU A 263 -12.18 23.08 -27.49
C LEU A 263 -12.83 21.91 -28.24
N PRO A 264 -12.50 20.64 -27.92
CA PRO A 264 -13.36 19.55 -28.31
C PRO A 264 -14.70 19.75 -27.60
N ALA A 265 -15.81 19.50 -28.32
CA ALA A 265 -17.17 19.36 -27.79
C ALA A 265 -17.18 18.67 -26.40
N PRO A 266 -18.09 19.05 -25.48
CA PRO A 266 -17.94 18.94 -24.02
C PRO A 266 -17.20 17.66 -23.66
N SER A 267 -15.94 17.86 -23.30
CA SER A 267 -14.97 16.84 -22.95
C SER A 267 -15.63 15.83 -22.02
N VAL A 268 -15.47 14.55 -22.36
CA VAL A 268 -15.74 13.41 -21.48
C VAL A 268 -14.72 13.46 -20.34
N GLU A 269 -14.85 14.47 -19.47
CA GLU A 269 -13.92 14.83 -18.38
C GLU A 269 -13.98 13.86 -17.20
N PHE A 270 -14.97 12.95 -17.18
CA PHE A 270 -15.20 12.06 -16.06
C PHE A 270 -14.51 10.69 -16.17
N PHE A 271 -13.72 10.41 -17.21
CA PHE A 271 -12.97 9.14 -17.25
C PHE A 271 -11.68 9.17 -18.07
N THR A 272 -11.02 10.31 -18.21
CA THR A 272 -9.61 10.32 -18.59
C THR A 272 -8.78 9.62 -17.50
N PHE A 273 -7.61 9.05 -17.83
CA PHE A 273 -6.54 8.81 -16.85
C PHE A 273 -6.04 10.18 -16.35
N ASP A 274 -6.93 10.93 -15.72
CA ASP A 274 -6.72 12.31 -15.33
C ASP A 274 -5.98 12.33 -14.01
N LEU A 275 -4.86 13.03 -13.97
CA LEU A 275 -4.03 13.08 -12.77
C LEU A 275 -4.62 14.00 -11.70
N HIS A 276 -5.72 14.66 -12.03
CA HIS A 276 -6.49 15.48 -11.11
C HIS A 276 -7.52 14.68 -10.30
N GLU A 277 -7.89 13.46 -10.72
CA GLU A 277 -8.85 12.68 -9.96
C GLU A 277 -8.12 11.90 -8.84
N PRO A 278 -8.38 12.19 -7.56
CA PRO A 278 -7.66 11.57 -6.45
C PRO A 278 -7.93 10.06 -6.39
N LEU A 279 -6.93 9.30 -5.93
CA LEU A 279 -7.16 7.92 -5.52
C LEU A 279 -7.99 7.91 -4.23
N SER A 280 -8.82 6.88 -4.04
CA SER A 280 -9.47 6.70 -2.75
C SER A 280 -8.40 6.43 -1.69
N LYS A 281 -8.33 7.31 -0.70
CA LYS A 281 -7.37 7.22 0.40
C LYS A 281 -7.51 5.89 1.16
N GLU A 282 -8.74 5.50 1.47
CA GLU A 282 -9.05 4.25 2.19
C GLU A 282 -8.52 3.02 1.46
N ARG A 283 -8.65 3.00 0.12
CA ARG A 283 -8.16 1.89 -0.72
C ARG A 283 -6.63 1.81 -0.68
N VAL A 284 -5.96 2.96 -0.75
CA VAL A 284 -4.48 3.04 -0.66
C VAL A 284 -4.00 2.58 0.72
N GLU A 285 -4.68 3.01 1.79
CA GLU A 285 -4.37 2.59 3.17
C GLU A 285 -4.57 1.08 3.35
N ALA A 286 -5.71 0.52 2.91
CA ALA A 286 -6.00 -0.90 3.01
C ALA A 286 -4.99 -1.77 2.24
N PHE A 287 -4.61 -1.35 1.03
CA PHE A 287 -3.59 -2.05 0.25
C PHE A 287 -2.21 -1.99 0.94
N SER A 288 -1.80 -0.80 1.44
CA SER A 288 -0.55 -0.65 2.19
C SER A 288 -0.52 -1.54 3.45
N ASP A 289 -1.58 -1.50 4.26
CA ASP A 289 -1.69 -2.29 5.48
C ASP A 289 -1.57 -3.79 5.21
N GLY A 290 -2.19 -4.28 4.13
CA GLY A 290 -2.06 -5.67 3.69
C GLY A 290 -0.62 -6.05 3.32
N VAL A 291 0.12 -5.19 2.61
CA VAL A 291 1.54 -5.44 2.29
C VAL A 291 2.39 -5.52 3.56
N TYR A 292 2.24 -4.56 4.49
CA TYR A 292 2.97 -4.57 5.76
C TYR A 292 2.66 -5.81 6.60
N ALA A 293 1.40 -6.21 6.68
CA ALA A 293 0.98 -7.39 7.43
C ALA A 293 1.58 -8.69 6.85
N ILE A 294 1.60 -8.84 5.53
CA ILE A 294 2.20 -10.02 4.90
C ILE A 294 3.71 -10.02 5.05
N VAL A 295 4.39 -8.88 4.91
CA VAL A 295 5.83 -8.80 5.19
C VAL A 295 6.14 -9.24 6.62
N ALA A 296 5.41 -8.74 7.62
CA ALA A 296 5.58 -9.17 9.01
C ALA A 296 5.30 -10.68 9.21
N THR A 297 4.31 -11.22 8.49
CA THR A 297 3.96 -12.65 8.54
C THR A 297 5.06 -13.52 7.92
N LEU A 298 5.65 -13.10 6.80
CA LEU A 298 6.76 -13.81 6.18
C LEU A 298 7.99 -13.87 7.09
N LEU A 299 8.27 -12.80 7.85
CA LEU A 299 9.39 -12.77 8.80
C LEU A 299 9.23 -13.80 9.94
N ILE A 300 8.02 -13.98 10.48
CA ILE A 300 7.80 -14.95 11.55
C ILE A 300 7.74 -16.38 11.02
N LEU A 301 7.21 -16.58 9.80
CA LEU A 301 7.18 -17.91 9.17
C LEU A 301 8.59 -18.46 8.94
N ASP A 302 9.53 -17.62 8.52
CA ASP A 302 10.95 -17.97 8.37
C ASP A 302 11.56 -18.51 9.69
N ILE A 303 11.32 -17.81 10.81
CA ILE A 303 11.72 -18.28 12.15
C ILE A 303 11.03 -19.60 12.52
N CYS A 304 9.75 -19.75 12.22
CA CYS A 304 8.98 -20.95 12.55
C CYS A 304 9.43 -22.19 11.75
N GLU A 305 10.00 -21.99 10.56
CA GLU A 305 10.50 -23.08 9.72
C GLU A 305 11.92 -23.48 10.12
N ASP A 306 12.84 -22.52 10.32
CA ASP A 306 14.27 -22.80 10.47
C ASP A 306 14.75 -22.95 11.93
N ASN A 307 14.05 -22.38 12.91
CA ASN A 307 14.53 -22.30 14.30
C ASN A 307 13.81 -23.26 15.27
N VAL A 308 13.03 -24.21 14.74
CA VAL A 308 12.41 -25.28 15.53
C VAL A 308 13.27 -26.54 15.45
N PRO A 309 13.99 -26.92 16.52
CA PRO A 309 14.91 -28.06 16.46
C PRO A 309 14.16 -29.40 16.42
N ASP A 310 14.65 -30.32 15.60
CA ASP A 310 14.14 -31.68 15.55
C ASP A 310 14.36 -32.43 16.87
N ALA A 311 13.38 -33.24 17.29
CA ALA A 311 13.48 -34.02 18.52
C ALA A 311 14.69 -34.96 18.56
N LYS A 312 15.12 -35.47 17.39
CA LYS A 312 16.33 -36.29 17.24
C LYS A 312 17.59 -35.47 17.52
N ASP A 313 17.67 -34.27 16.94
CA ASP A 313 18.80 -33.36 17.11
C ASP A 313 18.95 -32.89 18.56
N VAL A 314 17.83 -32.60 19.24
CA VAL A 314 17.86 -32.24 20.67
C VAL A 314 18.43 -33.40 21.51
N ARG A 315 18.04 -34.64 21.21
CA ARG A 315 18.51 -35.81 21.94
C ARG A 315 19.97 -36.13 21.67
N GLU A 316 20.39 -36.07 20.41
CA GLU A 316 21.73 -36.48 19.96
C GLU A 316 22.78 -35.39 20.19
N LYS A 317 22.48 -34.14 19.84
CA LYS A 317 23.45 -33.02 19.89
C LYS A 317 23.44 -32.30 21.24
N PHE A 318 22.30 -32.26 21.93
CA PHE A 318 22.11 -31.48 23.16
C PHE A 318 21.75 -32.33 24.39
N GLN A 319 21.95 -33.66 24.31
CA GLN A 319 21.71 -34.60 25.42
C GLN A 319 20.27 -34.52 25.99
N GLY A 320 19.29 -34.17 25.14
CA GLY A 320 17.89 -34.00 25.56
C GLY A 320 17.56 -32.64 26.18
N SER A 321 18.52 -31.70 26.26
CA SER A 321 18.28 -30.36 26.78
C SER A 321 17.76 -29.41 25.70
N LEU A 322 16.45 -29.15 25.73
CA LEU A 322 15.82 -28.17 24.82
C LEU A 322 16.33 -26.74 25.07
N VAL A 323 16.65 -26.38 26.32
CA VAL A 323 17.17 -25.04 26.66
C VAL A 323 18.51 -24.79 25.98
N ALA A 324 19.39 -25.80 25.98
CA ALA A 324 20.67 -25.71 25.28
C ALA A 324 20.47 -25.56 23.77
N ALA A 325 19.56 -26.35 23.18
CA ALA A 325 19.23 -26.24 21.75
C ALA A 325 18.68 -24.85 21.39
N LEU A 326 17.74 -24.32 22.17
CA LEU A 326 17.14 -23.00 21.93
C LEU A 326 18.12 -21.84 22.13
N SER A 327 19.11 -21.97 23.03
CA SER A 327 20.12 -20.93 23.26
C SER A 327 20.99 -20.65 22.04
N VAL A 328 21.18 -21.64 21.16
CA VAL A 328 21.93 -21.50 19.89
C VAL A 328 21.20 -20.55 18.93
N TYR A 329 19.87 -20.57 18.93
CA TYR A 329 19.04 -19.72 18.07
C TYR A 329 18.76 -18.32 18.64
N GLY A 330 19.29 -17.99 19.82
CA GLY A 330 19.10 -16.68 20.48
C GLY A 330 19.33 -15.45 19.57
N PRO A 331 20.43 -15.39 18.79
CA PRO A 331 20.67 -14.29 17.85
C PRO A 331 19.61 -14.18 16.73
N HIS A 332 19.04 -15.29 16.27
CA HIS A 332 17.98 -15.29 15.26
C HIS A 332 16.70 -14.64 15.79
N PHE A 333 16.31 -14.95 17.04
CA PHE A 333 15.17 -14.29 17.68
C PHE A 333 15.38 -12.78 17.81
N LEU A 334 16.59 -12.34 18.18
CA LEU A 334 16.92 -10.91 18.25
C LEU A 334 16.87 -10.24 16.87
N ALA A 335 17.38 -10.90 15.83
CA ALA A 335 17.30 -10.41 14.45
C ALA A 335 15.84 -10.28 13.99
N TYR A 336 14.98 -11.25 14.32
CA TYR A 336 13.54 -11.18 14.07
C TYR A 336 12.90 -9.95 14.72
N PHE A 337 13.15 -9.69 16.01
CA PHE A 337 12.58 -8.52 16.69
C PHE A 337 13.05 -7.20 16.06
N GLY A 338 14.32 -7.12 15.63
CA GLY A 338 14.84 -5.96 14.90
C GLY A 338 14.15 -5.75 13.54
N SER A 339 13.96 -6.83 12.78
CA SER A 339 13.25 -6.78 11.49
C SER A 339 11.78 -6.40 11.64
N PHE A 340 11.08 -7.01 12.61
CA PHE A 340 9.69 -6.69 12.92
C PHE A 340 9.55 -5.22 13.35
N ALA A 341 10.46 -4.72 14.18
CA ALA A 341 10.49 -3.31 14.57
C ALA A 341 10.68 -2.40 13.35
N THR A 342 11.56 -2.77 12.41
CA THR A 342 11.76 -2.00 11.17
C THR A 342 10.51 -1.93 10.31
N VAL A 343 9.83 -3.07 10.09
CA VAL A 343 8.56 -3.11 9.35
C VAL A 343 7.50 -2.26 10.05
N GLY A 344 7.34 -2.44 11.37
CA GLY A 344 6.36 -1.71 12.17
C GLY A 344 6.58 -0.20 12.22
N LEU A 345 7.84 0.26 12.28
CA LEU A 345 8.15 1.69 12.28
C LEU A 345 8.01 2.33 10.90
N LEU A 346 8.31 1.60 9.82
CA LEU A 346 7.99 2.04 8.45
C LEU A 346 6.48 2.16 8.24
N TRP A 347 5.70 1.18 8.74
CA TRP A 347 4.24 1.26 8.74
C TRP A 347 3.74 2.45 9.58
N PHE A 348 4.31 2.67 10.77
CA PHE A 348 3.93 3.78 11.64
C PHE A 348 4.21 5.15 10.98
N ALA A 349 5.32 5.28 10.26
CA ALA A 349 5.66 6.47 9.49
C ALA A 349 4.65 6.71 8.36
N HIS A 350 4.31 5.66 7.60
CA HIS A 350 3.29 5.68 6.56
C HIS A 350 1.91 6.06 7.11
N HIS A 351 1.44 5.37 8.16
CA HIS A 351 0.17 5.65 8.83
C HIS A 351 0.10 7.11 9.31
N SER A 352 1.17 7.59 9.97
CA SER A 352 1.26 8.99 10.42
C SER A 352 1.17 9.99 9.27
N LEU A 353 1.76 9.67 8.12
CA LEU A 353 1.72 10.48 6.91
C LEU A 353 0.30 10.53 6.35
N PHE A 354 -0.34 9.39 6.16
CA PHE A 354 -1.68 9.30 5.58
C PHE A 354 -2.78 9.87 6.49
N LEU A 355 -2.61 9.86 7.81
CA LEU A 355 -3.48 10.62 8.73
C LEU A 355 -3.53 12.13 8.41
N HIS A 356 -2.41 12.71 7.96
CA HIS A 356 -2.31 14.14 7.63
C HIS A 356 -2.63 14.45 6.15
N ILE A 357 -2.77 13.42 5.31
CA ILE A 357 -3.18 13.56 3.91
C ILE A 357 -4.69 13.70 3.83
N ARG A 358 -5.15 14.78 3.18
CA ARG A 358 -6.56 15.06 2.83
C ARG A 358 -6.96 14.43 1.50
N LYS A 359 -6.11 14.55 0.47
CA LYS A 359 -6.36 14.02 -0.88
C LYS A 359 -5.10 13.31 -1.38
N ALA A 360 -5.26 12.06 -1.80
CA ALA A 360 -4.17 11.28 -2.38
C ALA A 360 -4.10 11.53 -3.90
N THR A 361 -3.05 12.23 -4.34
CA THR A 361 -2.82 12.47 -5.78
C THR A 361 -2.24 11.24 -6.46
N GLN A 362 -2.32 11.19 -7.79
CA GLN A 362 -1.74 10.09 -8.57
C GLN A 362 -0.22 9.96 -8.41
N SER A 363 0.51 11.06 -8.28
CA SER A 363 1.96 11.03 -8.02
C SER A 363 2.27 10.42 -6.66
N MET A 364 1.50 10.77 -5.62
CA MET A 364 1.60 10.14 -4.31
C MET A 364 1.26 8.64 -4.37
N GLY A 365 0.27 8.26 -5.17
CA GLY A 365 -0.07 6.86 -5.45
C GLY A 365 1.09 6.07 -6.05
N LEU A 366 1.75 6.59 -7.10
CA LEU A 366 2.93 5.96 -7.69
C LEU A 366 4.08 5.82 -6.67
N LEU A 367 4.38 6.88 -5.93
CA LEU A 367 5.44 6.85 -4.92
C LEU A 367 5.09 5.85 -3.80
N ASN A 368 3.81 5.74 -3.42
CA ASN A 368 3.35 4.71 -2.49
C ASN A 368 3.57 3.31 -3.04
N THR A 369 3.18 3.04 -4.29
CA THR A 369 3.42 1.76 -4.96
C THR A 369 4.91 1.40 -4.97
N LEU A 370 5.79 2.35 -5.29
CA LEU A 370 7.24 2.13 -5.26
C LEU A 370 7.73 1.84 -3.84
N SER A 371 7.29 2.60 -2.84
CA SER A 371 7.61 2.34 -1.43
C SER A 371 7.20 0.91 -1.03
N LEU A 372 5.97 0.50 -1.33
CA LEU A 372 5.46 -0.83 -0.99
C LEU A 372 6.19 -1.96 -1.72
N ALA A 373 6.61 -1.76 -2.97
CA ALA A 373 7.42 -2.73 -3.70
C ALA A 373 8.77 -2.98 -3.02
N PHE A 374 9.39 -1.95 -2.44
CA PHE A 374 10.62 -2.14 -1.66
C PHE A 374 10.36 -2.67 -0.25
N VAL A 375 9.24 -2.29 0.40
CA VAL A 375 8.80 -2.89 1.66
C VAL A 375 8.58 -4.40 1.51
N GLY A 376 7.98 -4.84 0.41
CA GLY A 376 7.80 -6.26 0.10
C GLY A 376 9.12 -7.04 -0.06
N GLY A 377 10.24 -6.35 -0.28
CA GLY A 377 11.59 -6.93 -0.30
C GLY A 377 12.26 -7.05 1.07
N LEU A 378 11.66 -6.55 2.16
CA LEU A 378 12.24 -6.65 3.51
C LEU A 378 12.47 -8.10 4.00
N PRO A 379 11.64 -9.11 3.67
CA PRO A 379 11.94 -10.50 4.02
C PRO A 379 13.28 -10.98 3.45
N LEU A 380 13.64 -10.55 2.23
CA LEU A 380 14.94 -10.85 1.63
C LEU A 380 16.08 -10.20 2.41
N ALA A 381 15.93 -8.93 2.82
CA ALA A 381 16.91 -8.25 3.66
C ALA A 381 17.11 -8.99 5.00
N TYR A 382 16.02 -9.50 5.58
CA TYR A 382 16.05 -10.26 6.82
C TYR A 382 16.74 -11.62 6.66
N GLN A 383 16.40 -12.42 5.66
CA GLN A 383 17.02 -13.73 5.43
C GLN A 383 18.52 -13.64 5.19
N GLN A 384 18.96 -12.64 4.43
CA GLN A 384 20.40 -12.43 4.28
C GLN A 384 21.03 -11.97 5.61
N THR A 385 20.27 -11.26 6.45
CA THR A 385 20.71 -10.84 7.78
C THR A 385 20.77 -12.01 8.78
N SER A 386 19.86 -12.97 8.70
CA SER A 386 19.89 -14.18 9.54
C SER A 386 20.99 -15.14 9.07
N ALA A 387 21.26 -15.21 7.76
CA ALA A 387 22.37 -15.97 7.19
C ALA A 387 23.76 -15.47 7.65
N PHE A 388 23.89 -14.20 8.07
CA PHE A 388 25.12 -13.67 8.70
C PHE A 388 25.56 -14.48 9.92
N ALA A 389 24.62 -15.06 10.67
CA ALA A 389 24.94 -15.86 11.84
C ALA A 389 25.76 -17.11 11.49
N GLN A 390 25.76 -17.53 10.21
CA GLN A 390 26.38 -18.77 9.76
C GLN A 390 27.67 -18.58 8.92
N GLN A 391 27.81 -17.50 8.13
CA GLN A 391 28.96 -17.31 7.22
C GLN A 391 29.52 -15.88 7.16
N PRO A 392 30.67 -15.59 7.81
CA PRO A 392 31.24 -14.24 7.93
C PRO A 392 31.87 -13.61 6.66
N ARG A 393 32.01 -14.36 5.55
CA ARG A 393 32.83 -13.92 4.41
C ARG A 393 32.15 -12.92 3.46
N ASP A 394 30.81 -12.85 3.44
CA ASP A 394 30.01 -11.95 2.58
C ASP A 394 29.15 -10.94 3.38
N GLU A 395 29.57 -10.60 4.60
CA GLU A 395 28.81 -9.74 5.52
C GLU A 395 28.49 -8.34 4.94
N LEU A 396 29.45 -7.75 4.22
CA LEU A 396 29.35 -6.38 3.74
C LEU A 396 28.31 -6.19 2.64
N GLU A 397 28.21 -7.16 1.72
CA GLU A 397 27.29 -7.09 0.59
C GLU A 397 25.84 -7.21 1.03
N SER A 398 25.54 -8.11 1.98
CA SER A 398 24.17 -8.18 2.49
C SER A 398 23.81 -6.98 3.37
N VAL A 399 24.73 -6.38 4.13
CA VAL A 399 24.44 -5.12 4.85
C VAL A 399 24.09 -4.02 3.86
N ARG A 400 24.81 -3.95 2.72
CA ARG A 400 24.52 -3.01 1.63
C ARG A 400 23.14 -3.24 1.03
N VAL A 401 22.77 -4.49 0.74
CA VAL A 401 21.44 -4.86 0.22
C VAL A 401 20.34 -4.48 1.20
N SER A 402 20.47 -4.85 2.47
CA SER A 402 19.50 -4.51 3.53
C SER A 402 19.35 -3.00 3.70
N CYS A 403 20.45 -2.24 3.74
CA CYS A 403 20.40 -0.78 3.81
C CYS A 403 19.76 -0.16 2.57
N ALA A 404 20.03 -0.69 1.37
CA ALA A 404 19.44 -0.20 0.13
C ALA A 404 17.92 -0.43 0.10
N ILE A 405 17.45 -1.61 0.50
CA ILE A 405 16.01 -1.92 0.57
C ILE A 405 15.31 -0.99 1.56
N ILE A 406 15.84 -0.82 2.77
CA ILE A 406 15.27 0.09 3.79
C ILE A 406 15.30 1.55 3.30
N PHE A 407 16.38 1.97 2.64
CA PHE A 407 16.50 3.31 2.07
C PHE A 407 15.42 3.56 1.01
N PHE A 408 15.28 2.68 0.03
CA PHE A 408 14.27 2.84 -1.02
C PHE A 408 12.84 2.75 -0.47
N ALA A 409 12.57 1.82 0.46
CA ALA A 409 11.27 1.72 1.13
C ALA A 409 10.87 3.03 1.82
N SER A 410 11.82 3.73 2.45
CA SER A 410 11.56 4.94 3.24
C SER A 410 11.67 6.26 2.45
N ILE A 411 12.61 6.39 1.51
CA ILE A 411 12.79 7.61 0.72
C ILE A 411 11.57 7.91 -0.15
N PHE A 412 10.88 6.88 -0.65
CA PHE A 412 9.64 7.08 -1.39
C PHE A 412 8.51 7.62 -0.50
N GLN A 413 8.43 7.23 0.78
CA GLN A 413 7.48 7.85 1.72
C GLN A 413 7.83 9.31 1.99
N PHE A 414 9.12 9.61 2.14
CA PHE A 414 9.59 10.99 2.24
C PHE A 414 9.25 11.80 0.97
N ALA A 415 9.35 11.19 -0.21
CA ALA A 415 8.96 11.82 -1.48
C ALA A 415 7.44 12.05 -1.59
N ILE A 416 6.59 11.17 -1.01
CA ILE A 416 5.14 11.41 -0.91
C ILE A 416 4.89 12.68 -0.10
N TRP A 417 5.57 12.82 1.03
CA TRP A 417 5.46 14.00 1.89
C TRP A 417 5.91 15.29 1.21
N THR A 418 7.06 15.30 0.53
CA THR A 418 7.51 16.48 -0.20
C THR A 418 6.57 16.81 -1.35
N THR A 419 6.04 15.81 -2.05
CA THR A 419 5.02 16.00 -3.11
C THR A 419 3.73 16.60 -2.55
N ALA A 420 3.30 16.17 -1.36
CA ALA A 420 2.15 16.74 -0.67
C ALA A 420 2.40 18.20 -0.27
N LEU A 421 3.62 18.54 0.20
CA LEU A 421 3.99 19.92 0.55
C LEU A 421 3.97 20.88 -0.65
N LEU A 422 4.25 20.41 -1.88
CA LEU A 422 4.18 21.25 -3.08
C LEU A 422 2.77 21.83 -3.32
N HIS A 423 1.72 21.11 -2.88
CA HIS A 423 0.32 21.52 -3.00
C HIS A 423 -0.40 21.51 -1.64
N GLU A 424 0.27 22.04 -0.60
CA GLU A 424 -0.12 21.89 0.82
C GLU A 424 -1.56 22.33 1.17
N ARG A 425 -2.17 23.22 0.38
CA ARG A 425 -3.54 23.70 0.61
C ARG A 425 -4.58 22.61 0.32
N GLU A 426 -4.33 21.76 -0.67
CA GLU A 426 -5.27 20.76 -1.16
C GLU A 426 -5.01 19.37 -0.57
N THR A 427 -3.74 19.00 -0.43
CA THR A 427 -3.30 17.64 -0.09
C THR A 427 -3.09 17.44 1.41
N LEU A 428 -2.79 18.49 2.19
CA LEU A 428 -2.40 18.38 3.61
C LEU A 428 -3.35 19.09 4.56
N GLN A 429 -3.49 18.50 5.76
CA GLN A 429 -4.13 19.14 6.90
C GLN A 429 -3.32 20.36 7.38
N PRO A 430 -3.98 21.42 7.89
CA PRO A 430 -3.31 22.65 8.34
C PRO A 430 -2.18 22.44 9.37
N SER A 431 -2.28 21.42 10.22
CA SER A 431 -1.27 21.10 11.25
C SER A 431 0.09 20.70 10.69
N ALA A 432 0.13 20.17 9.47
CA ALA A 432 1.31 19.56 8.85
C ALA A 432 1.95 20.47 7.77
N ARG A 433 1.30 21.58 7.41
CA ARG A 433 1.79 22.57 6.43
C ARG A 433 3.08 23.25 6.86
N PHE A 434 3.73 24.00 5.97
CA PHE A 434 4.90 24.78 6.35
C PHE A 434 4.59 25.71 7.53
N GLY A 435 5.44 25.67 8.57
CA GLY A 435 5.20 26.41 9.83
C GLY A 435 4.13 25.81 10.74
N GLY A 436 3.52 24.69 10.37
CA GLY A 436 2.55 23.96 11.19
C GLY A 436 3.18 23.29 12.41
N ARG A 437 2.36 23.06 13.45
CA ARG A 437 2.80 22.47 14.73
C ARG A 437 3.43 21.08 14.57
N GLU A 438 2.97 20.30 13.60
CA GLU A 438 3.40 18.92 13.38
C GLU A 438 4.38 18.77 12.21
N HIS A 439 4.70 19.87 11.50
CA HIS A 439 5.58 19.84 10.32
C HIS A 439 6.98 19.29 10.63
N ALA A 440 7.64 19.84 11.65
CA ALA A 440 8.99 19.41 12.05
C ALA A 440 9.01 17.96 12.54
N PHE A 441 7.95 17.52 13.23
CA PHE A 441 7.83 16.13 13.69
C PHE A 441 7.62 15.16 12.52
N MET A 442 6.77 15.52 11.54
CA MET A 442 6.56 14.71 10.34
C MET A 442 7.82 14.61 9.48
N PHE A 443 8.53 15.72 9.30
CA PHE A 443 9.84 15.74 8.63
C PHE A 443 10.82 14.79 9.32
N ALA A 444 11.01 14.93 10.63
CA ALA A 444 11.94 14.09 11.39
C ALA A 444 11.55 12.60 11.33
N LYS A 445 10.25 12.28 11.45
CA LYS A 445 9.73 10.91 11.39
C LYS A 445 10.04 10.23 10.06
N LEU A 446 9.79 10.92 8.94
CA LEU A 446 9.98 10.38 7.59
C LEU A 446 11.45 10.42 7.14
N ALA A 447 12.28 11.32 7.68
CA ALA A 447 13.70 11.42 7.36
C ALA A 447 14.58 10.45 8.17
N LEU A 448 14.10 9.93 9.30
CA LEU A 448 14.90 9.13 10.22
C LEU A 448 15.46 7.85 9.57
N TYR A 449 14.61 7.02 8.95
CA TYR A 449 15.07 5.81 8.26
C TYR A 449 15.97 6.08 7.04
N PRO A 450 15.60 6.98 6.10
CA PRO A 450 16.46 7.27 4.95
C PRO A 450 17.84 7.76 5.36
N CYS A 451 17.94 8.62 6.37
CA CYS A 451 19.22 9.10 6.88
C CYS A 451 20.01 7.98 7.58
N ALA A 452 19.35 7.20 8.44
CA ALA A 452 20.00 6.12 9.18
C ALA A 452 20.54 5.03 8.26
N SER A 453 19.75 4.58 7.28
CA SER A 453 20.16 3.55 6.30
C SER A 453 21.22 4.07 5.35
N LEU A 454 21.17 5.35 4.94
CA LEU A 454 22.20 5.96 4.10
C LEU A 454 23.53 6.11 4.85
N LEU A 455 23.50 6.47 6.14
CA LEU A 455 24.69 6.53 7.00
C LEU A 455 25.29 5.14 7.22
N ALA A 456 24.46 4.13 7.48
CA ALA A 456 24.89 2.74 7.58
C ALA A 456 25.52 2.27 6.26
N PHE A 457 24.90 2.55 5.11
CA PHE A 457 25.45 2.23 3.80
C PHE A 457 26.78 2.95 3.55
N ALA A 458 26.88 4.26 3.81
CA ALA A 458 28.12 5.02 3.67
C ALA A 458 29.23 4.45 4.57
N SER A 459 28.89 4.00 5.79
CA SER A 459 29.85 3.36 6.68
C SER A 459 30.43 2.05 6.11
N THR A 460 29.68 1.32 5.26
CA THR A 460 30.21 0.15 4.55
C THR A 460 31.26 0.52 3.50
N CYS A 461 31.22 1.74 2.96
CA CYS A 461 32.18 2.24 1.98
C CYS A 461 33.45 2.79 2.64
N PHE A 462 33.32 3.45 3.79
CA PHE A 462 34.42 4.15 4.44
C PHE A 462 35.03 3.40 5.64
N LEU A 463 34.22 2.67 6.42
CA LEU A 463 34.60 1.96 7.65
C LEU A 463 34.23 0.47 7.55
N SER A 464 34.81 -0.24 6.58
CA SER A 464 34.50 -1.66 6.32
C SER A 464 34.51 -2.53 7.59
N ARG A 465 35.47 -2.30 8.50
CA ARG A 465 35.63 -3.03 9.76
C ARG A 465 34.50 -2.85 10.79
N PHE A 466 33.83 -1.71 10.81
CA PHE A 466 32.79 -1.39 11.82
C PHE A 466 31.37 -1.36 11.25
N SER A 467 31.24 -1.59 9.94
CA SER A 467 29.98 -1.48 9.21
C SER A 467 28.84 -2.34 9.78
N THR A 468 29.12 -3.59 10.16
CA THR A 468 28.16 -4.52 10.76
C THR A 468 27.70 -4.05 12.14
N ALA A 469 28.64 -3.62 12.99
CA ALA A 469 28.31 -3.05 14.30
C ALA A 469 27.46 -1.77 14.17
N ILE A 470 27.75 -0.92 13.18
CA ILE A 470 26.95 0.28 12.88
C ILE A 470 25.55 -0.10 12.43
N PHE A 471 25.40 -1.14 11.60
CA PHE A 471 24.09 -1.63 11.16
C PHE A 471 23.26 -2.18 12.32
N HIS A 472 23.82 -3.02 13.20
CA HIS A 472 23.11 -3.50 14.38
C HIS A 472 22.77 -2.37 15.37
N LEU A 473 23.68 -1.42 15.56
CA LEU A 473 23.42 -0.23 16.38
C LEU A 473 22.28 0.60 15.78
N MET A 474 22.24 0.77 14.46
CA MET A 474 21.15 1.45 13.76
C MET A 474 19.80 0.75 14.01
N GLN A 475 19.74 -0.57 13.86
CA GLN A 475 18.53 -1.38 14.10
C GLN A 475 17.98 -1.20 15.52
N ILE A 476 18.85 -1.07 16.51
CA ILE A 476 18.46 -0.86 17.91
C ILE A 476 18.12 0.61 18.19
N ALA A 477 18.93 1.55 17.71
CA ALA A 477 18.82 2.98 18.04
C ALA A 477 17.61 3.66 17.39
N VAL A 478 17.23 3.27 16.16
CA VAL A 478 16.11 3.89 15.44
C VAL A 478 14.77 3.74 16.18
N PRO A 479 14.39 2.56 16.70
CA PRO A 479 13.22 2.41 17.57
C PRO A 479 13.20 3.38 18.76
N PHE A 480 14.32 3.53 19.48
CA PHE A 480 14.40 4.47 20.60
C PHE A 480 14.29 5.93 20.12
N ALA A 481 14.87 6.26 18.97
CA ALA A 481 14.74 7.58 18.36
C ALA A 481 13.28 7.89 17.95
N PHE A 482 12.51 6.90 17.48
CA PHE A 482 11.08 7.06 17.20
C PHE A 482 10.27 7.31 18.48
N LEU A 483 10.54 6.58 19.56
CA LEU A 483 9.87 6.77 20.86
C LEU A 483 10.15 8.15 21.45
N LEU A 484 11.41 8.61 21.37
CA LEU A 484 11.85 9.89 21.90
C LEU A 484 11.76 11.04 20.89
N LEU A 485 11.16 10.82 19.72
CA LEU A 485 11.20 11.75 18.58
C LEU A 485 10.72 13.15 18.96
N ARG A 486 9.61 13.25 19.72
CA ARG A 486 9.06 14.54 20.15
C ARG A 486 10.03 15.32 21.04
N LEU A 487 10.72 14.64 21.96
CA LEU A 487 11.69 15.26 22.86
C LEU A 487 12.93 15.70 22.09
N LEU A 488 13.49 14.82 21.27
CA LEU A 488 14.69 15.07 20.46
C LEU A 488 14.50 16.26 19.51
N VAL A 489 13.37 16.32 18.81
CA VAL A 489 13.07 17.42 17.88
C VAL A 489 12.90 18.75 18.62
N ARG A 490 12.21 18.77 19.78
CA ARG A 490 12.06 20.00 20.58
C ARG A 490 13.39 20.51 21.10
N LEU A 491 14.24 19.61 21.62
CA LEU A 491 15.56 19.96 22.11
C LEU A 491 16.44 20.50 20.97
N ALA A 492 16.46 19.82 19.82
CA ALA A 492 17.23 20.24 18.65
C ALA A 492 16.79 21.62 18.14
N LEU A 493 15.48 21.86 18.06
CA LEU A 493 14.94 23.17 17.66
C LEU A 493 15.31 24.28 18.66
N ALA A 494 15.23 24.00 19.96
CA ALA A 494 15.62 24.96 21.00
C ALA A 494 17.12 25.30 20.93
N VAL A 495 17.98 24.29 20.72
CA VAL A 495 19.42 24.49 20.55
C VAL A 495 19.73 25.31 19.28
N LEU A 496 19.07 25.01 18.16
CA LEU A 496 19.21 25.77 16.91
C LEU A 496 18.76 27.23 17.07
N GLN A 497 17.68 27.48 17.80
CA GLN A 497 17.18 28.83 18.10
C GLN A 497 18.17 29.57 19.00
N ALA A 498 18.70 28.94 20.05
CA ALA A 498 19.71 29.54 20.92
C ALA A 498 20.99 29.89 20.14
N LEU A 499 21.45 29.00 19.25
CA LEU A 499 22.62 29.25 18.39
C LEU A 499 22.40 30.36 17.36
N ARG A 500 21.17 30.51 16.82
CA ARG A 500 20.82 31.62 15.94
C ARG A 500 20.70 32.95 16.69
N GLY A 501 20.15 32.93 17.91
CA GLY A 501 20.10 34.11 18.78
C GLY A 501 21.49 34.62 19.17
N LEU A 502 22.47 33.73 19.34
CA LEU A 502 23.88 34.08 19.56
C LEU A 502 24.59 34.70 18.34
N ARG A 503 24.00 34.63 17.14
CA ARG A 503 24.59 35.12 15.88
C ARG A 503 24.07 36.47 15.39
N LEU A 504 23.03 37.06 16.01
CA LEU A 504 22.67 38.45 15.77
C LEU A 504 23.28 39.31 16.89
N PRO A 505 24.32 40.12 16.63
CA PRO A 505 24.58 41.28 17.46
C PRO A 505 23.40 42.25 17.25
N GLU A 506 22.82 42.77 18.33
CA GLU A 506 21.97 43.95 18.23
C GLU A 506 22.77 45.05 17.50
N PRO A 507 22.28 45.62 16.39
CA PRO A 507 22.87 46.84 15.88
C PRO A 507 22.62 47.92 16.94
N GLY A 508 23.70 48.53 17.40
CA GLY A 508 23.73 49.42 18.54
C GLY A 508 22.64 50.49 18.52
N GLY A 509 22.08 50.75 19.69
CA GLY A 509 21.33 51.98 19.93
C GLY A 509 22.25 53.18 19.78
N GLU A 510 22.17 53.84 18.63
CA GLU A 510 22.50 55.25 18.52
C GLU A 510 21.23 56.06 18.82
N ASP A 511 21.38 56.92 19.82
CA ASP A 511 20.43 57.85 20.40
C ASP A 511 20.06 58.93 19.38
N ASP A 512 18.99 58.72 18.61
CA ASP A 512 18.47 59.70 17.65
C ASP A 512 17.62 60.75 18.37
N SER A 513 18.31 61.75 18.89
CA SER A 513 17.74 62.99 19.39
C SER A 513 17.55 63.99 18.25
N ARG A 514 16.34 64.05 17.65
CA ARG A 514 15.65 65.29 17.23
C ARG A 514 14.29 65.04 16.54
N ALA A 515 13.29 65.74 17.06
CA ALA A 515 11.89 65.94 16.66
C ALA A 515 11.71 66.52 15.22
N PRO A 516 10.49 66.78 14.67
CA PRO A 516 9.19 66.83 15.36
C PRO A 516 7.95 66.27 14.64
N LEU A 517 6.93 66.08 15.48
CA LEU A 517 5.51 65.93 15.18
C LEU A 517 4.99 66.93 14.12
N LEU A 518 4.25 66.44 13.14
CA LEU A 518 3.19 67.19 12.46
C LEU A 518 1.91 66.33 12.40
N PRO A 519 0.72 66.94 12.56
CA PRO A 519 -0.51 66.25 12.90
C PRO A 519 -1.34 65.83 11.67
N ALA A 520 -2.19 64.82 11.89
CA ALA A 520 -3.15 64.31 10.92
C ALA A 520 -4.19 65.36 10.46
N ALA A 521 -4.68 65.20 9.24
CA ALA A 521 -5.96 65.74 8.80
C ALA A 521 -6.67 64.76 7.84
N CYS A 522 -7.93 64.48 8.20
CA CYS A 522 -9.11 63.99 7.46
C CYS A 522 -8.97 63.02 6.28
#